data_AF-A0A7I9YYJ1-F1
#
_entry.id   AF-A0A7I9YYJ1-F1
#
_cell.length_a   1.000
_cell.length_b   1.000
_cell.length_c   1.000
_cell.angle_alpha   90.00
_cell.angle_beta   90.00
_cell.angle_gamma   90.00
#
_symmetry.space_group_name_H-M   'P 1'
#
loop_
_entity.id
_entity.type
_entity.pdbx_description
1 polymer ?
#
loop_
_entity_poly.entity_id
_entity_poly.type
_entity_poly.pdbx_seq_one_letter_code
_entity_poly.pdbx_strand_id
1 'polypeptide(L)'
;MAAVAWAVLVPWPTAGADPLQPPPQFPDIDAYPAVNLNDYAHFGSHPSGSGWLFKTPNGVTCAVSLLDDIGATCWGDAVGPPTQSEVNATSMHAGRYSPRDPNWNPDATVLPVGTKLDNGNGIACAVTAPDSVACRTGPNRGIDTSNPQNSRYGVHGFVLQPGGNWTF
;
A
#
# COMPACT_ATOMS: atom_id res chain seq x y z
N MET A 1 39.78 35.29 -32.03
CA MET A 1 39.49 35.34 -30.57
C MET A 1 38.39 34.32 -30.32
N ALA A 2 38.69 33.23 -29.62
CA ALA A 2 37.73 32.16 -29.32
C ALA A 2 37.29 32.28 -27.86
N ALA A 3 35.99 32.46 -27.62
CA ALA A 3 35.42 32.53 -26.28
C ALA A 3 35.07 31.11 -25.82
N VAL A 4 35.68 30.67 -24.72
CA VAL A 4 35.38 29.39 -24.06
C VAL A 4 34.25 29.66 -23.06
N ALA A 5 33.04 29.17 -23.37
CA ALA A 5 31.90 29.23 -22.47
C ALA A 5 32.02 28.10 -21.43
N TRP A 6 32.12 28.47 -20.16
CA TRP A 6 32.08 27.54 -19.03
C TRP A 6 30.62 27.21 -18.71
N ALA A 7 30.22 25.97 -18.95
CA ALA A 7 28.92 25.46 -18.50
C ALA A 7 29.00 25.14 -17.01
N VAL A 8 28.30 25.92 -16.19
CA VAL A 8 28.15 25.67 -14.75
C VAL A 8 27.07 24.60 -14.59
N LEU A 9 27.46 23.37 -14.26
CA LEU A 9 26.54 22.32 -13.83
C LEU A 9 26.09 22.63 -12.41
N VAL A 10 24.85 23.12 -12.25
CA VAL A 10 24.22 23.23 -10.93
C VAL A 10 23.65 21.85 -10.58
N PRO A 11 24.14 21.18 -9.52
CA PRO A 11 23.53 19.94 -9.06
C PRO A 11 22.12 20.25 -8.54
N TRP A 12 21.12 19.57 -9.09
CA TRP A 12 19.75 19.65 -8.60
C TRP A 12 19.71 18.96 -7.23
N PRO A 13 19.06 19.55 -6.21
CA PRO A 13 18.85 18.87 -4.95
C PRO A 13 17.98 17.64 -5.22
N THR A 14 18.53 16.45 -5.00
CA THR A 14 17.72 15.25 -4.83
C THR A 14 16.97 15.43 -3.52
N ALA A 15 15.70 15.80 -3.58
CA ALA A 15 14.83 15.73 -2.42
C ALA A 15 14.90 14.29 -1.90
N GLY A 16 15.49 14.10 -0.71
CA GLY A 16 15.50 12.79 -0.07
C GLY A 16 14.06 12.35 0.14
N ALA A 17 13.72 11.13 -0.27
CA ALA A 17 12.42 10.55 0.04
C ALA A 17 12.26 10.55 1.57
N ASP A 18 11.22 11.22 2.08
CA ASP A 18 10.86 11.14 3.49
C ASP A 18 10.29 9.75 3.75
N PRO A 19 10.94 8.90 4.56
CA PRO A 19 10.45 7.56 4.85
C PRO A 19 9.11 7.56 5.61
N LEU A 20 8.62 8.71 6.07
CA LEU A 20 7.34 8.86 6.76
C LEU A 20 6.23 9.41 5.84
N GLN A 21 6.48 9.56 4.54
CA GLN A 21 5.48 10.02 3.58
C GLN A 21 5.39 9.10 2.36
N PRO A 22 4.19 8.87 1.80
CA PRO A 22 4.05 8.28 0.49
C PRO A 22 4.76 9.12 -0.56
N PRO A 23 5.28 8.51 -1.63
CA PRO A 23 5.90 9.28 -2.70
C PRO A 23 4.87 10.16 -3.43
N PRO A 24 5.26 11.29 -4.05
CA PRO A 24 4.32 12.27 -4.60
C PRO A 24 3.35 11.73 -5.66
N GLN A 25 3.73 10.67 -6.37
CA GLN A 25 2.89 10.00 -7.37
C GLN A 25 1.87 9.01 -6.78
N PHE A 26 1.94 8.73 -5.47
CA PHE A 26 0.95 7.87 -4.81
C PHE A 26 -0.42 8.56 -4.82
N PRO A 27 -1.51 7.85 -5.19
CA PRO A 27 -2.85 8.43 -5.16
C PRO A 27 -3.19 8.98 -3.77
N ASP A 28 -3.85 10.13 -3.70
CA ASP A 28 -4.38 10.66 -2.44
C ASP A 28 -5.57 9.81 -1.98
N ILE A 29 -5.25 8.68 -1.34
CA ILE A 29 -6.27 7.76 -0.85
C ILE A 29 -7.05 8.33 0.34
N ASP A 30 -6.54 9.38 1.00
CA ASP A 30 -7.19 9.96 2.16
C ASP A 30 -8.40 10.82 1.80
N ALA A 31 -8.48 11.27 0.55
CA ALA A 31 -9.63 11.96 -0.02
C ALA A 31 -10.87 11.05 -0.20
N TYR A 32 -10.71 9.71 -0.19
CA TYR A 32 -11.83 8.80 -0.32
C TYR A 32 -12.55 8.58 1.02
N PRO A 33 -13.90 8.51 1.03
CA PRO A 33 -14.66 8.16 2.22
C PRO A 33 -14.31 6.75 2.72
N ALA A 34 -14.10 6.62 4.03
CA ALA A 34 -13.90 5.34 4.68
C ALA A 34 -15.23 4.58 4.80
N VAL A 35 -15.23 3.30 4.46
CA VAL A 35 -16.36 2.40 4.71
C VAL A 35 -16.45 2.00 6.18
N ASN A 36 -17.59 1.43 6.58
CA ASN A 36 -17.71 0.82 7.88
C ASN A 36 -16.90 -0.50 7.92
N LEU A 37 -15.85 -0.52 8.74
CA LEU A 37 -14.96 -1.66 8.89
C LEU A 37 -15.68 -2.97 9.27
N ASN A 38 -16.78 -2.89 10.02
CA ASN A 38 -17.50 -4.09 10.45
C ASN A 38 -18.08 -4.90 9.28
N ASP A 39 -18.34 -4.26 8.13
CA ASP A 39 -18.89 -4.91 6.93
C ASP A 39 -17.84 -5.76 6.18
N TYR A 40 -16.56 -5.60 6.55
CA TYR A 40 -15.40 -6.24 5.93
C TYR A 40 -14.58 -7.07 6.92
N ALA A 41 -15.03 -7.17 8.17
CA ALA A 41 -14.30 -7.81 9.24
C ALA A 41 -14.07 -9.30 8.99
N HIS A 42 -12.84 -9.74 9.21
CA HIS A 42 -12.47 -11.14 9.23
C HIS A 42 -11.58 -11.41 10.42
N PHE A 43 -12.10 -12.17 11.39
CA PHE A 43 -11.39 -12.48 12.63
C PHE A 43 -11.14 -13.98 12.72
N GLY A 44 -9.88 -14.36 12.52
CA GLY A 44 -9.41 -15.72 12.78
C GLY A 44 -9.21 -15.97 14.29
N SER A 45 -8.79 -17.19 14.63
CA SER A 45 -8.54 -17.58 16.02
C SER A 45 -7.30 -16.91 16.65
N HIS A 46 -6.45 -16.26 15.85
CA HIS A 46 -5.25 -15.56 16.30
C HIS A 46 -5.19 -14.15 15.68
N PRO A 47 -4.75 -13.11 16.40
CA PRO A 47 -4.70 -11.73 15.89
C PRO A 47 -3.94 -11.56 14.56
N SER A 48 -2.92 -12.38 14.31
CA SER A 48 -2.16 -12.36 13.05
C SER A 48 -2.96 -12.85 11.83
N GLY A 49 -4.08 -13.53 12.04
CA GLY A 49 -5.03 -13.92 10.99
C GLY A 49 -6.29 -13.07 10.99
N SER A 50 -6.27 -11.95 11.72
CA SER A 50 -7.41 -11.06 11.90
C SER A 50 -7.18 -9.72 11.24
N GLY A 51 -8.25 -9.15 10.72
CA GLY A 51 -8.23 -7.87 10.03
C GLY A 51 -9.50 -7.68 9.21
N TRP A 52 -9.32 -7.17 8.01
CA TRP A 52 -10.42 -6.86 7.09
C TRP A 52 -10.10 -7.33 5.69
N LEU A 53 -11.09 -7.91 5.03
CA LEU A 53 -10.97 -8.47 3.69
C LEU A 53 -11.96 -7.78 2.76
N PHE A 54 -11.50 -7.43 1.57
CA PHE A 54 -12.37 -6.93 0.53
C PHE A 54 -11.94 -7.44 -0.85
N LYS A 55 -12.85 -7.35 -1.81
CA LYS A 55 -12.55 -7.52 -3.23
C LYS A 55 -12.65 -6.20 -3.97
N THR A 56 -11.77 -5.98 -4.93
CA THR A 56 -11.96 -4.95 -5.94
C THR A 56 -13.01 -5.41 -6.97
N PRO A 57 -13.64 -4.50 -7.73
CA PRO A 57 -14.61 -4.88 -8.77
C PRO A 57 -14.04 -5.80 -9.86
N ASN A 58 -12.75 -5.73 -10.15
CA ASN A 58 -12.06 -6.64 -11.07
C ASN A 58 -11.57 -7.95 -10.42
N GLY A 59 -11.90 -8.21 -9.15
CA GLY A 59 -11.70 -9.50 -8.49
C GLY A 59 -10.39 -9.69 -7.73
N VAL A 60 -9.54 -8.65 -7.62
CA VAL A 60 -8.39 -8.69 -6.69
C VAL A 60 -8.92 -8.79 -5.27
N THR A 61 -8.43 -9.76 -4.51
CA THR A 61 -8.74 -9.86 -3.09
C THR A 61 -7.65 -9.15 -2.30
N CYS A 62 -8.04 -8.33 -1.33
CA CYS A 62 -7.12 -7.59 -0.49
C CYS A 62 -7.44 -7.81 0.99
N ALA A 63 -6.40 -7.90 1.80
CA ALA A 63 -6.44 -7.98 3.24
C ALA A 63 -5.73 -6.78 3.86
N VAL A 64 -6.38 -6.15 4.82
CA VAL A 64 -5.78 -5.17 5.72
C VAL A 64 -5.68 -5.81 7.09
N SER A 65 -4.45 -6.00 7.58
CA SER A 65 -4.22 -6.65 8.86
C SER A 65 -4.58 -5.75 10.04
N LEU A 66 -4.92 -6.37 11.16
CA LEU A 66 -5.00 -5.69 12.45
C LEU A 66 -3.62 -5.27 12.97
N LEU A 67 -2.57 -5.98 12.55
CA LEU A 67 -1.17 -5.72 12.90
C LEU A 67 -0.42 -5.09 11.72
N ASP A 68 0.27 -3.98 11.95
CA ASP A 68 1.01 -3.21 10.94
C ASP A 68 2.29 -3.86 10.44
N ASP A 69 2.88 -4.73 11.24
CA ASP A 69 4.02 -5.56 10.84
C ASP A 69 3.65 -6.62 9.79
N ILE A 70 2.36 -6.95 9.66
CA ILE A 70 1.78 -7.75 8.57
C ILE A 70 1.29 -6.86 7.42
N GLY A 71 0.69 -5.71 7.75
CA GLY A 71 0.40 -4.67 6.77
C GLY A 71 -0.80 -4.94 5.86
N ALA A 72 -0.63 -4.65 4.57
CA ALA A 72 -1.65 -4.84 3.53
C ALA A 72 -1.15 -5.86 2.50
N THR A 73 -2.04 -6.74 2.07
CA THR A 73 -1.75 -7.76 1.06
C THR A 73 -2.86 -7.82 0.03
N CYS A 74 -2.54 -7.90 -1.25
CA CYS A 74 -3.51 -8.13 -2.32
C CYS A 74 -3.06 -9.27 -3.23
N TRP A 75 -4.00 -10.09 -3.71
CA TRP A 75 -3.75 -11.23 -4.58
C TRP A 75 -4.87 -11.50 -5.59
N GLY A 76 -4.54 -12.28 -6.63
CA GLY A 76 -5.45 -12.72 -7.69
C GLY A 76 -5.01 -12.31 -9.11
N ASP A 77 -5.80 -12.70 -10.11
CA ASP A 77 -5.46 -12.59 -11.54
C ASP A 77 -5.18 -11.16 -12.03
N ALA A 78 -5.63 -10.15 -11.30
CA ALA A 78 -5.49 -8.74 -11.64
C ALA A 78 -4.22 -8.06 -11.07
N VAL A 79 -3.33 -8.80 -10.39
CA VAL A 79 -1.99 -8.31 -10.08
C VAL A 79 -1.17 -8.30 -11.39
N GLY A 80 -1.31 -7.22 -12.15
CA GLY A 80 -0.58 -6.94 -13.40
C GLY A 80 0.95 -7.10 -13.33
N PRO A 81 1.67 -6.91 -14.46
CA PRO A 81 3.08 -7.33 -14.59
C PRO A 81 4.01 -6.77 -13.50
N PRO A 82 4.96 -7.57 -12.99
CA PRO A 82 5.18 -9.00 -13.27
C PRO A 82 4.01 -9.87 -12.78
N THR A 83 3.73 -11.00 -13.43
CA THR A 83 2.65 -11.97 -13.11
C THR A 83 2.88 -12.67 -11.77
N GLN A 84 2.91 -11.89 -10.71
CA GLN A 84 3.09 -12.35 -9.34
C GLN A 84 1.71 -12.32 -8.70
N SER A 85 1.31 -13.45 -8.14
CA SER A 85 -0.06 -13.61 -7.66
C SER A 85 -0.36 -12.82 -6.40
N GLU A 86 0.65 -12.26 -5.71
CA GLU A 86 0.49 -11.50 -4.47
C GLU A 86 1.43 -10.28 -4.40
N VAL A 87 0.98 -9.20 -3.78
CA VAL A 87 1.78 -8.06 -3.33
C VAL A 87 1.51 -7.79 -1.84
N ASN A 88 2.55 -7.53 -1.06
CA ASN A 88 2.44 -7.20 0.36
C ASN A 88 3.34 -6.01 0.70
N ALA A 89 2.85 -5.10 1.54
CA ALA A 89 3.63 -4.02 2.14
C ALA A 89 3.40 -4.03 3.66
N THR A 90 4.39 -3.58 4.44
CA THR A 90 4.30 -3.48 5.90
C THR A 90 4.88 -2.16 6.39
N SER A 91 4.70 -1.80 7.67
CA SER A 91 5.33 -0.61 8.23
C SER A 91 6.87 -0.70 8.32
N MET A 92 7.49 -1.86 8.05
CA MET A 92 8.94 -2.07 8.11
C MET A 92 9.59 -2.35 6.76
N HIS A 93 8.81 -2.71 5.74
CA HIS A 93 9.34 -3.11 4.45
C HIS A 93 8.50 -2.55 3.31
N ALA A 94 9.21 -2.07 2.29
CA ALA A 94 8.63 -1.67 1.01
C ALA A 94 7.77 -2.79 0.42
N GLY A 95 6.78 -2.39 -0.38
CA GLY A 95 5.92 -3.35 -1.06
C GLY A 95 6.73 -4.35 -1.89
N ARG A 96 6.41 -5.64 -1.74
CA ARG A 96 7.08 -6.74 -2.41
C ARG A 96 6.07 -7.65 -3.06
N TYR A 97 6.32 -7.95 -4.32
CA TYR A 97 5.60 -8.98 -5.05
C TYR A 97 6.15 -10.37 -4.69
N SER A 98 5.26 -11.36 -4.65
CA SER A 98 5.65 -12.76 -4.57
C SER A 98 4.83 -13.63 -5.53
N PRO A 99 5.39 -14.75 -6.05
CA PRO A 99 4.65 -15.70 -6.90
C PRO A 99 3.66 -16.56 -6.09
N ARG A 100 3.39 -16.19 -4.83
CA ARG A 100 2.47 -16.91 -3.96
C ARG A 100 1.05 -16.60 -4.39
N ASP A 101 0.32 -17.62 -4.82
CA ASP A 101 -1.13 -17.54 -4.94
C ASP A 101 -1.75 -18.19 -3.70
N PRO A 102 -2.35 -17.42 -2.78
CA PRO A 102 -3.06 -18.02 -1.67
C PRO A 102 -4.14 -18.96 -2.21
N ASN A 103 -4.04 -20.26 -1.88
CA ASN A 103 -5.12 -21.24 -2.15
C ASN A 103 -6.37 -21.00 -1.27
N TRP A 104 -6.57 -19.75 -0.87
CA TRP A 104 -7.68 -19.27 -0.07
C TRP A 104 -8.18 -17.99 -0.73
N ASN A 105 -9.34 -18.10 -1.36
CA ASN A 105 -10.07 -17.00 -1.97
C ASN A 105 -11.38 -16.85 -1.18
N PRO A 106 -11.36 -16.11 -0.05
CA PRO A 106 -12.55 -15.92 0.76
C PRO A 106 -13.63 -15.20 -0.05
N ASP A 107 -14.89 -15.46 0.29
CA ASP A 107 -16.01 -14.68 -0.22
C ASP A 107 -16.03 -13.31 0.47
N ALA A 108 -15.14 -12.42 0.02
CA ALA A 108 -14.97 -11.08 0.57
C ALA A 108 -15.90 -10.08 -0.12
N THR A 109 -16.45 -9.17 0.67
CA THR A 109 -17.31 -8.08 0.21
C THR A 109 -16.56 -7.20 -0.78
N VAL A 110 -17.22 -6.81 -1.88
CA VAL A 110 -16.64 -5.87 -2.84
C VAL A 110 -16.58 -4.48 -2.22
N LEU A 111 -15.39 -3.86 -2.21
CA LEU A 111 -15.19 -2.47 -1.82
C LEU A 111 -15.56 -1.56 -3.02
N PRO A 112 -16.53 -0.64 -2.89
CA PRO A 112 -16.94 0.22 -4.00
C PRO A 112 -15.81 1.13 -4.50
N VAL A 113 -15.81 1.42 -5.80
CA VAL A 113 -14.92 2.42 -6.39
C VAL A 113 -15.13 3.77 -5.73
N GLY A 114 -14.03 4.46 -5.45
CA GLY A 114 -14.06 5.76 -4.78
C GLY A 114 -14.28 5.66 -3.28
N THR A 115 -14.03 4.51 -2.67
CA THR A 115 -14.05 4.33 -1.21
C THR A 115 -12.74 3.73 -0.72
N LYS A 116 -12.46 3.91 0.57
CA LYS A 116 -11.31 3.30 1.24
C LYS A 116 -11.73 2.43 2.40
N LEU A 117 -10.90 1.43 2.67
CA LEU A 117 -10.85 0.70 3.92
C LEU A 117 -9.63 1.20 4.69
N ASP A 118 -9.85 1.76 5.88
CA ASP A 118 -8.80 2.34 6.72
C ASP A 118 -8.96 1.77 8.12
N ASN A 119 -7.96 1.04 8.61
CA ASN A 119 -8.03 0.40 9.92
C ASN A 119 -7.79 1.38 11.09
N GLY A 120 -7.49 2.65 10.80
CA GLY A 120 -7.17 3.67 11.79
C GLY A 120 -5.81 3.51 12.46
N ASN A 121 -5.06 2.47 12.10
CA ASN A 121 -3.78 2.07 12.68
C ASN A 121 -2.69 2.00 11.60
N GLY A 122 -2.62 3.02 10.76
CA GLY A 122 -1.54 3.18 9.77
C GLY A 122 -1.72 2.39 8.47
N ILE A 123 -2.72 1.51 8.35
CA ILE A 123 -2.98 0.77 7.11
C ILE A 123 -4.29 1.22 6.46
N ALA A 124 -4.21 1.61 5.19
CA ALA A 124 -5.38 1.96 4.40
C ALA A 124 -5.23 1.49 2.95
N CYS A 125 -6.33 1.03 2.36
CA CYS A 125 -6.43 0.67 0.95
C CYS A 125 -7.65 1.34 0.33
N ALA A 126 -7.53 1.89 -0.87
CA ALA A 126 -8.63 2.50 -1.61
C ALA A 126 -8.77 1.90 -3.00
N VAL A 127 -10.01 1.69 -3.44
CA VAL A 127 -10.32 1.34 -4.83
C VAL A 127 -10.44 2.63 -5.63
N THR A 128 -9.39 2.96 -6.36
CA THR A 128 -9.27 4.24 -7.08
C THR A 128 -9.99 4.23 -8.43
N ALA A 129 -10.13 3.04 -9.03
CA ALA A 129 -10.89 2.79 -10.26
C ALA A 129 -11.40 1.34 -10.26
N PRO A 130 -12.30 0.93 -11.20
CA PRO A 130 -12.82 -0.44 -11.24
C PRO A 130 -11.77 -1.56 -11.30
N ASP A 131 -10.60 -1.23 -11.84
CA ASP A 131 -9.46 -2.12 -12.04
C ASP A 131 -8.21 -1.70 -11.26
N SER A 132 -8.35 -0.76 -10.32
CA SER A 132 -7.23 -0.13 -9.64
C SER A 132 -7.42 -0.04 -8.13
N VAL A 133 -6.37 -0.39 -7.39
CA VAL A 133 -6.32 -0.30 -5.93
C VAL A 133 -4.97 0.25 -5.48
N ALA A 134 -4.99 1.11 -4.48
CA ALA A 134 -3.79 1.66 -3.86
C ALA A 134 -3.82 1.40 -2.36
N CYS A 135 -2.74 0.82 -1.82
CA CYS A 135 -2.59 0.50 -0.41
C CYS A 135 -1.37 1.21 0.16
N ARG A 136 -1.54 1.75 1.37
CA ARG A 136 -0.51 2.38 2.19
C ARG A 136 -0.46 1.71 3.55
N THR A 137 0.74 1.40 4.00
CA THR A 137 1.05 0.95 5.35
C THR A 137 2.02 1.91 5.99
N GLY A 138 1.77 2.32 7.22
CA GLY A 138 2.64 3.19 7.99
C GLY A 138 2.73 2.74 9.43
N PRO A 139 3.61 3.35 10.23
CA PRO A 139 3.74 3.05 11.65
C PRO A 139 2.40 3.24 12.36
N ASN A 140 2.07 2.32 13.26
CA ASN A 140 0.92 2.48 14.15
C ASN A 140 0.97 3.82 14.91
N ARG A 141 -0.20 4.38 15.24
CA ARG A 141 -0.29 5.68 15.94
C ARG A 141 0.41 5.72 17.30
N GLY A 142 0.71 4.57 17.90
CA GLY A 142 1.44 4.46 19.16
C GLY A 142 2.97 4.41 19.01
N ILE A 143 3.50 4.34 17.79
CA ILE A 143 4.94 4.26 17.54
C ILE A 143 5.52 5.68 17.46
N ASP A 144 6.42 6.01 18.39
CA ASP A 144 7.23 7.22 18.32
C ASP A 144 8.39 7.02 17.34
N THR A 145 8.25 7.54 16.12
CA THR A 145 9.27 7.45 15.07
C THR A 145 10.44 8.41 15.28
N SER A 146 10.37 9.33 16.25
CA SER A 146 11.52 10.15 16.65
C SER A 146 12.56 9.36 17.46
N ASN A 147 12.16 8.22 18.06
CA ASN A 147 13.07 7.32 18.74
C ASN A 147 13.96 6.57 17.73
N PRO A 148 15.31 6.63 17.86
CA PRO A 148 16.22 5.92 16.96
C PRO A 148 15.98 4.41 16.84
N GLN A 149 15.46 3.76 17.88
CA GLN A 149 15.13 2.32 17.85
C GLN A 149 13.96 2.00 16.91
N ASN A 150 13.13 3.00 16.60
CA ASN A 150 11.97 2.92 15.71
C ASN A 150 12.27 3.46 14.30
N SER A 151 13.52 3.83 14.00
CA SER A 151 13.93 4.28 12.65
C SER A 151 13.74 3.25 11.53
N ARG A 152 13.48 1.99 11.89
CA ARG A 152 13.13 0.92 10.95
C ARG A 152 11.71 1.01 10.39
N TYR A 153 10.83 1.80 11.03
CA TYR A 153 9.46 1.95 10.56
C TYR A 153 9.37 3.09 9.54
N GLY A 154 8.55 2.89 8.52
CA GLY A 154 8.31 3.85 7.46
C GLY A 154 6.93 3.67 6.84
N VAL A 155 6.63 4.55 5.90
CA VAL A 155 5.44 4.49 5.05
C VAL A 155 5.80 3.79 3.76
N HIS A 156 5.13 2.68 3.52
CA HIS A 156 5.32 1.79 2.38
C HIS A 156 3.97 1.51 1.74
N GLY A 157 3.99 0.90 0.57
CA GLY A 157 2.75 0.56 -0.11
C GLY A 157 2.93 0.06 -1.51
N PHE A 158 1.80 0.02 -2.20
CA PHE A 158 1.73 -0.42 -3.58
C PHE A 158 0.50 0.14 -4.28
N VAL A 159 0.60 0.19 -5.60
CA VAL A 159 -0.51 0.52 -6.50
C VAL A 159 -0.62 -0.59 -7.53
N LEU A 160 -1.82 -1.11 -7.68
CA LEU A 160 -2.21 -2.04 -8.75
C LEU A 160 -3.12 -1.28 -9.70
N GLN A 161 -2.77 -1.22 -10.98
CA GLN A 161 -3.51 -0.50 -12.00
C GLN A 161 -3.08 -0.93 -13.41
N PRO A 162 -3.93 -0.77 -14.45
CA PRO A 162 -3.59 -1.14 -15.83
C PRO A 162 -2.35 -0.42 -16.39
N GLY A 163 -2.12 0.84 -15.95
CA GLY A 163 -0.97 1.64 -16.38
C GLY A 163 0.38 1.16 -15.86
N GLY A 164 0.39 0.13 -15.01
CA GLY A 164 1.59 -0.45 -14.43
C GLY A 164 1.52 -0.46 -12.91
N ASN A 165 1.84 -1.62 -12.35
CA ASN A 165 1.92 -1.81 -10.91
C ASN A 165 3.27 -1.34 -10.38
N TRP A 166 3.29 -0.85 -9.15
CA TRP A 166 4.53 -0.42 -8.50
C TRP A 166 4.40 -0.44 -6.98
N THR A 167 5.54 -0.50 -6.31
CA THR A 167 5.66 -0.55 -4.85
C THR A 167 6.63 0.52 -4.37
N PHE A 168 6.57 0.84 -3.08
CA PHE A 168 7.48 1.74 -2.38
C PHE A 168 7.60 1.35 -0.89
#